data_AF-A0A3B8WAC2-F1
#
_entry.id   AF-A0A3B8WAC2-F1
#
_cell.length_a   1.000
_cell.length_b   1.000
_cell.length_c   1.000
_cell.angle_alpha   90.00
_cell.angle_beta   90.00
_cell.angle_gamma   90.00
#
_symmetry.space_group_name_H-M   'P 1'
#
loop_
_entity.id
_entity.type
_entity.pdbx_description
1 polymer ?
#
loop_
_entity_poly.entity_id
_entity_poly.type
_entity_poly.pdbx_seq_one_letter_code
_entity_poly.pdbx_strand_id
1 'polypeptide(L)' 'MKYIPSPIPIQYQVAYTATANKSGRMQYHRIRPGHSKLRISRQEFIKAYNDSPILAIRPLQHRGQEAVFELEFFV' A
#
# COMPACT_ATOMS: atom_id res chain seq x y z
N MET A 1 8.58 13.95 -15.61
CA MET A 1 8.45 12.57 -16.11
C MET A 1 7.23 12.48 -17.02
N LYS A 2 7.38 11.99 -18.25
CA LYS A 2 6.22 11.64 -19.09
C LYS A 2 5.80 10.22 -18.69
N TYR A 3 4.66 10.10 -18.02
CA TYR A 3 4.08 8.82 -17.62
C TYR A 3 3.25 8.26 -18.78
N ILE A 4 3.54 7.03 -19.21
CA ILE A 4 2.71 6.30 -20.17
C ILE A 4 1.85 5.33 -19.36
N PRO A 5 0.53 5.57 -19.23
CA PRO A 5 -0.33 4.65 -18.51
C PRO A 5 -0.41 3.32 -19.24
N SER A 6 -0.56 2.22 -18.48
CA SER A 6 -1.01 0.96 -19.08
C SER A 6 -2.36 1.18 -19.76
N PRO A 7 -2.54 0.71 -21.01
CA PRO A 7 -3.83 0.80 -21.69
C PRO A 7 -4.90 -0.09 -21.03
N ILE A 8 -4.49 -1.02 -20.16
CA ILE A 8 -5.36 -1.95 -19.44
C ILE A 8 -5.21 -1.72 -17.93
N PRO A 9 -6.32 -1.54 -17.18
CA PRO A 9 -6.30 -1.45 -15.73
C PRO A 9 -5.68 -2.70 -15.10
N ILE A 10 -4.79 -2.52 -14.12
CA ILE A 10 -4.23 -3.62 -13.35
C ILE A 10 -5.36 -4.27 -12.54
N GLN A 11 -5.58 -5.57 -12.78
CA GLN A 11 -6.47 -6.37 -11.94
C GLN A 11 -5.68 -6.87 -10.74
N TYR A 12 -6.19 -6.59 -9.54
CA TYR A 12 -5.63 -7.04 -8.28
C TYR A 12 -6.79 -7.48 -7.37
N GLN A 13 -6.51 -8.40 -6.46
CA GLN A 13 -7.49 -8.93 -5.52
C GLN A 13 -7.51 -8.12 -4.23
N VAL A 14 -6.34 -7.67 -3.78
CA VAL A 14 -6.15 -6.94 -2.52
C VAL A 14 -5.06 -5.90 -2.68
N ALA A 15 -5.30 -4.70 -2.14
CA ALA A 15 -4.27 -3.73 -1.86
C ALA A 15 -3.94 -3.70 -0.36
N TYR A 16 -2.67 -3.53 -0.03
CA TYR A 16 -2.19 -3.35 1.34
C TYR A 16 -1.52 -1.98 1.46
N THR A 17 -1.83 -1.24 2.52
CA THR A 17 -1.26 0.10 2.74
C THR A 17 -0.57 0.19 4.10
N ALA A 18 0.64 0.74 4.14
CA ALA A 18 1.33 1.17 5.35
C ALA A 18 1.48 2.70 5.31
N THR A 19 0.72 3.39 6.17
CA THR A 19 0.67 4.86 6.22
C THR A 19 0.83 5.36 7.65
N ALA A 20 1.57 6.44 7.90
CA ALA A 20 1.64 7.05 9.20
C ALA A 20 0.39 7.89 9.50
N ASN A 21 -0.02 7.94 10.76
CA ASN A 21 -1.03 8.90 11.19
C ASN A 21 -0.40 10.26 11.53
N LYS A 22 -1.22 11.22 11.98
CA LYS A 22 -0.76 12.55 12.42
C LYS A 22 0.30 12.52 13.52
N SER A 23 0.40 11.43 14.31
CA SER A 23 1.43 11.26 15.34
C SER A 23 2.66 10.48 14.87
N GLY A 24 2.78 10.18 13.58
CA GLY A 24 3.90 9.44 13.00
C GLY A 24 3.84 7.92 13.22
N ARG A 25 2.78 7.39 13.84
CA ARG A 25 2.63 5.95 14.05
C ARG A 25 2.12 5.27 12.78
N MET A 26 2.85 4.26 12.32
CA MET A 26 2.47 3.46 11.16
C MET A 26 1.15 2.70 11.40
N GLN A 27 0.29 2.74 10.39
CA GLN A 27 -0.99 2.08 10.35
C GLN A 27 -1.07 1.19 9.11
N TYR A 28 -1.53 -0.04 9.30
CA TYR A 28 -1.58 -1.06 8.26
C TYR A 28 -3.03 -1.38 7.92
N HIS A 29 -3.32 -1.50 6.64
CA HIS A 29 -4.66 -1.81 6.17
C HIS A 29 -4.64 -2.76 4.99
N ARG A 30 -5.75 -3.48 4.83
CA ARG A 30 -6.09 -4.33 3.70
C ARG A 30 -7.34 -3.78 3.03
N ILE A 31 -7.34 -3.71 1.71
CA ILE A 31 -8.41 -3.15 0.91
C ILE A 31 -8.73 -4.15 -0.20
N ARG A 32 -9.97 -4.64 -0.25
CA ARG A 32 -10.46 -5.40 -1.40
C ARG A 32 -11.24 -4.45 -2.30
N PRO A 33 -11.11 -4.54 -3.64
CA PRO A 33 -11.95 -3.78 -4.55
C PRO A 33 -13.44 -3.96 -4.21
N GLY A 34 -14.18 -2.85 -4.14
CA GLY A 34 -15.60 -2.88 -3.77
C GLY A 34 -15.90 -3.03 -2.27
N HIS A 35 -14.89 -3.16 -1.41
CA HIS A 35 -15.06 -3.27 0.04
C HIS A 35 -14.37 -2.13 0.80
N SER A 36 -14.85 -1.90 2.03
CA SER A 36 -14.26 -0.94 2.96
C SER A 36 -12.83 -1.30 3.36
N LYS A 37 -12.03 -0.28 3.64
CA LYS A 37 -10.67 -0.40 4.17
C LYS A 37 -10.69 -1.05 5.56
N LEU A 38 -10.03 -2.20 5.71
CA LEU A 38 -9.94 -2.93 6.97
C LEU A 38 -8.57 -2.69 7.61
N ARG A 39 -8.55 -2.34 8.90
CA ARG A 39 -7.29 -2.23 9.67
C ARG A 39 -6.77 -3.62 10.00
N ILE A 40 -5.46 -3.82 9.80
CA ILE A 40 -4.77 -5.08 10.08
C ILE A 40 -3.57 -4.86 11.01
N SER A 41 -3.00 -5.96 11.50
CA SER A 41 -1.78 -5.91 12.29
C SER A 41 -0.54 -5.67 11.42
N ARG A 42 0.55 -5.20 12.05
CA ARG A 42 1.87 -5.11 11.39
C ARG A 42 2.35 -6.47 10.89
N GLN A 43 2.13 -7.52 11.67
CA GLN A 43 2.59 -8.87 11.34
C GLN A 43 1.86 -9.42 10.11
N GLU A 44 0.54 -9.21 10.01
CA GLU A 44 -0.24 -9.58 8.83
C GLU A 44 0.28 -8.84 7.59
N PHE A 45 0.56 -7.54 7.72
CA PHE A 45 1.10 -6.74 6.61
C PHE A 45 2.48 -7.25 6.15
N ILE A 46 3.40 -7.53 7.07
CA ILE A 46 4.74 -8.05 6.75
C ILE A 46 4.63 -9.41 6.08
N LYS A 47 3.77 -10.28 6.60
CA LYS A 47 3.51 -11.59 6.00
C LYS A 47 3.00 -11.43 4.56
N ALA A 48 2.01 -10.57 4.35
CA ALA A 48 1.50 -10.30 3.02
C ALA A 48 2.59 -9.75 2.08
N TYR A 49 3.42 -8.82 2.54
CA TYR A 49 4.50 -8.23 1.74
C TYR A 49 5.56 -9.26 1.34
N ASN A 50 5.92 -10.18 2.23
CA ASN A 50 6.97 -11.17 1.98
C ASN A 50 6.46 -12.38 1.19
N ASP A 51 5.21 -12.81 1.41
CA ASP A 51 4.72 -14.11 0.94
C ASP A 51 3.77 -13.99 -0.27
N SER A 52 3.25 -12.80 -0.58
CA SER A 52 2.26 -12.64 -1.66
C SER A 52 2.92 -12.36 -3.00
N PRO A 53 2.29 -12.76 -4.12
CA PRO A 53 2.76 -12.42 -5.47
C PRO A 53 2.44 -10.94 -5.78
N ILE A 54 3.30 -10.03 -5.34
CA ILE A 54 3.09 -8.59 -5.52
C ILE A 54 3.12 -8.22 -7.02
N LEU A 55 2.04 -7.63 -7.50
CA LEU A 55 1.89 -7.13 -8.87
C LEU A 55 2.52 -5.75 -9.06
N ALA A 56 2.37 -4.88 -8.06
CA ALA A 56 2.89 -3.52 -8.10
C ALA A 56 3.11 -2.94 -6.70
N ILE A 57 4.06 -2.03 -6.58
CA ILE A 57 4.33 -1.25 -5.36
C ILE A 57 4.30 0.24 -5.71
N ARG A 58 3.61 1.01 -4.87
CA ARG A 58 3.53 2.46 -4.93
C ARG A 58 4.12 3.05 -3.65
N PRO A 59 5.31 3.68 -3.70
CA PRO A 59 5.78 4.47 -2.57
C PRO A 59 4.87 5.70 -2.40
N LEU A 60 4.54 6.02 -1.15
CA LEU A 60 3.76 7.19 -0.78
C LEU A 60 4.73 8.17 -0.13
N GLN A 61 5.16 9.19 -0.87
CA GLN A 61 6.05 10.21 -0.34
C GLN A 61 5.24 11.43 0.10
N HIS A 62 5.36 11.78 1.38
CA HIS A 62 4.79 13.01 1.92
C HIS A 62 5.86 14.11 2.00
N ARG A 63 5.58 15.25 1.35
CA ARG A 63 6.46 16.43 1.43
C ARG A 63 6.57 16.87 2.89
N GLY A 64 7.80 17.02 3.39
CA GLY A 64 8.08 17.39 4.78
C GLY A 64 8.17 16.22 5.77
N GLN A 65 8.03 14.97 5.33
CA GLN A 65 8.25 13.77 6.15
C GLN A 65 9.28 12.85 5.48
N GLU A 66 10.51 13.35 5.32
CA GLU A 66 11.58 12.64 4.61
C GLU A 66 12.02 11.33 5.28
N ALA A 67 11.75 11.17 6.58
CA ALA A 67 12.10 9.98 7.35
C ALA A 67 10.99 8.90 7.38
N VAL A 68 9.79 9.17 6.84
CA VAL A 68 8.66 8.22 6.88
C VAL A 68 8.50 7.56 5.52
N PHE A 69 8.80 6.26 5.46
CA PHE A 69 8.57 5.45 4.29
C PHE A 69 7.18 4.82 4.35
N GLU A 70 6.23 5.46 3.68
CA GLU A 70 4.91 4.91 3.44
C GLU A 70 4.85 4.22 2.09
N LEU A 71 4.03 3.18 1.99
CA LEU A 71 3.85 2.46 0.73
C LEU A 71 2.50 1.77 0.66
N GLU A 72 2.11 1.50 -0.57
CA GLU A 72 1.02 0.61 -0.91
C GLU A 72 1.51 -0.45 -1.88
N PHE A 73 1.00 -1.68 -1.77
CA PHE A 73 1.27 -2.73 -2.75
C PHE A 73 0.00 -3.49 -3.11
N PHE A 74 0.00 -4.03 -4.31
CA PHE A 74 -1.14 -4.69 -4.94
C PHE A 74 -0.81 -6.16 -5.17
N VAL A 75 -1.73 -7.02 -4.77
CA VAL A 75 -1.70 -8.48 -4.93
C VAL A 75 -2.94 -8.89 -5.71
#